data_AF-A0A7S2PPS0-F1
#
_entry.id   AF-A0A7S2PPS0-F1
#
_cell.length_a   1.000
_cell.length_b   1.000
_cell.length_c   1.000
_cell.angle_alpha   90.00
_cell.angle_beta   90.00
_cell.angle_gamma   90.00
#
_symmetry.space_group_name_H-M   'P 1'
#
loop_
_entity.id
_entity.type
_entity.pdbx_description
1 polymer ?
#
loop_
_entity_poly.entity_id
_entity_poly.type
_entity_poly.pdbx_seq_one_letter_code
_entity_poly.pdbx_strand_id
1 'polypeptide(L)'
;IQETMTLLSTRTDDEILNTRQMTEPTMIVAMKFLTKLESSMSQTTPRSVPFVTQQIIELSLSKGMSPMSPIGFVYFGSLISKRGDISSGYRYVKLALSLLDKVGRECAGEVICIATQVKIFVEPIQAALEYHDDGYAASMVAGDVSNALLNTILKDACMYVAGVKLQTMLEEYNKSERLAKENNHFIHLVLIKQVQRDVLRLIGSDEEVTIPEEEKLVASNNSVLKTFCFRKAYISFMVRSYDDAKEYVLKFFDCRENAWANLMVTHINHALHTGLISFWVARKSRDAQCWIARGNESKLTLKRWAESSPWTFENKW
;
A
#
# COMPACT_ATOMS: atom_id res chain seq x y z
N ILE A 1 -5.13 -2.70 -18.08
CA ILE A 1 -4.31 -3.86 -17.60
C ILE A 1 -4.06 -4.89 -18.68
N GLN A 2 -5.07 -5.61 -19.20
CA GLN A 2 -4.81 -6.62 -20.26
C GLN A 2 -4.22 -5.96 -21.52
N GLU A 3 -4.77 -4.82 -21.94
CA GLU A 3 -4.23 -4.03 -23.05
C GLU A 3 -2.78 -3.61 -22.80
N THR A 4 -2.49 -3.09 -21.60
CA THR A 4 -1.13 -2.72 -21.18
C THR A 4 -0.18 -3.92 -21.20
N MET A 5 -0.63 -5.10 -20.76
CA MET A 5 0.15 -6.34 -20.84
C MET A 5 0.46 -6.71 -22.28
N THR A 6 -0.54 -6.66 -23.18
CA THR A 6 -0.34 -6.92 -24.61
C THR A 6 0.66 -5.93 -25.20
N LEU A 7 0.52 -4.63 -24.91
CA LEU A 7 1.44 -3.59 -25.36
C LEU A 7 2.89 -3.86 -24.92
N LEU A 8 3.09 -4.26 -23.66
CA LEU A 8 4.41 -4.53 -23.10
C LEU A 8 4.97 -5.88 -23.52
N SER A 9 4.13 -6.88 -23.84
CA SER A 9 4.58 -8.21 -24.29
C SER A 9 5.31 -8.18 -25.64
N THR A 10 5.13 -7.11 -26.42
CA THR A 10 5.79 -6.90 -27.71
C THR A 10 7.18 -6.29 -27.60
N ARG A 11 7.66 -6.01 -26.39
CA ARG A 11 8.95 -5.36 -26.13
C ARG A 11 9.71 -6.08 -25.02
N THR A 12 11.01 -6.16 -25.16
CA THR A 12 11.92 -6.62 -24.10
C THR A 12 12.18 -5.50 -23.09
N ASP A 13 12.59 -5.86 -21.88
CA ASP A 13 12.95 -4.87 -20.85
C ASP A 13 14.11 -3.99 -21.30
N ASP A 14 15.07 -4.54 -22.07
CA ASP A 14 16.18 -3.79 -22.65
C ASP A 14 15.72 -2.77 -23.71
N GLU A 15 14.76 -3.12 -24.57
CA GLU A 15 14.18 -2.18 -25.52
C GLU A 15 13.47 -1.02 -24.81
N ILE A 16 12.77 -1.32 -23.71
CA ILE A 16 12.11 -0.30 -22.89
C ILE A 16 13.16 0.62 -22.25
N LEU A 17 14.21 0.06 -21.65
CA LEU A 17 15.29 0.82 -21.00
C LEU A 17 16.07 1.72 -21.97
N ASN A 18 16.17 1.31 -23.24
CA ASN A 18 16.88 2.06 -24.28
C ASN A 18 15.94 2.88 -25.18
N THR A 19 14.68 3.05 -24.77
CA THR A 19 13.75 3.95 -25.46
C THR A 19 14.26 5.39 -25.40
N ARG A 20 14.18 6.12 -26.53
CA ARG A 20 14.62 7.52 -26.63
C ARG A 20 13.99 8.40 -25.53
N GLN A 21 14.69 9.44 -25.12
CA GLN A 21 14.12 10.44 -24.21
C GLN A 21 13.03 11.27 -24.90
N MET A 22 12.04 11.68 -24.11
CA MET A 22 10.97 12.57 -24.52
C MET A 22 11.50 14.00 -24.64
N THR A 23 11.35 14.61 -25.81
CA THR A 23 11.85 15.98 -26.09
C THR A 23 10.74 17.03 -26.23
N GLU A 24 9.51 16.59 -26.53
CA GLU A 24 8.35 17.46 -26.73
C GLU A 24 7.88 18.10 -25.41
N PRO A 25 7.97 19.44 -25.23
CA PRO A 25 7.66 20.09 -23.96
C PRO A 25 6.22 19.86 -23.47
N THR A 26 5.25 19.87 -24.39
CA THR A 26 3.83 19.62 -24.08
C THR A 26 3.63 18.20 -23.52
N MET A 27 4.37 17.22 -24.04
CA MET A 27 4.28 15.83 -23.57
C MET A 27 4.93 15.69 -22.19
N ILE A 28 6.04 16.38 -21.93
CA ILE A 28 6.69 16.39 -20.61
C ILE A 28 5.73 16.95 -19.55
N VAL A 29 5.03 18.05 -19.85
CA VAL A 29 4.01 18.62 -18.95
C VAL A 29 2.84 17.66 -18.75
N ALA A 30 2.37 17.02 -19.82
CA ALA A 30 1.30 16.02 -19.73
C ALA A 30 1.70 14.84 -18.83
N MET A 31 2.95 14.37 -18.90
CA MET A 31 3.48 13.32 -18.03
C MET A 31 3.43 13.74 -16.56
N LYS A 32 3.87 14.97 -16.22
CA LYS A 32 3.79 15.48 -14.83
C LYS A 32 2.35 15.55 -14.32
N PHE A 33 1.42 15.97 -15.18
CA PHE A 33 -0.01 16.01 -14.83
C PHE A 33 -0.57 14.60 -14.56
N LEU A 34 -0.31 13.66 -15.46
CA LEU A 34 -0.77 12.28 -15.33
C LEU A 34 -0.21 11.60 -14.07
N THR A 35 1.07 11.78 -13.76
CA THR A 35 1.63 11.21 -12.52
C THR A 35 1.04 11.83 -11.27
N LYS A 36 0.75 13.13 -11.25
CA LYS A 36 0.07 13.72 -10.09
C LYS A 36 -1.35 13.20 -9.95
N LEU A 37 -2.04 13.00 -11.08
CA LEU A 37 -3.36 12.40 -11.13
C LEU A 37 -3.35 10.95 -10.63
N GLU A 38 -2.32 10.17 -10.96
CA GLU A 38 -2.11 8.79 -10.47
C GLU A 38 -2.10 8.74 -8.93
N SER A 39 -1.26 9.57 -8.28
CA SER A 39 -1.14 9.59 -6.82
C SER A 39 -2.44 10.08 -6.14
N SER A 40 -3.11 11.08 -6.72
CA SER A 40 -4.38 11.59 -6.19
C SER A 40 -5.54 10.60 -6.35
N MET A 41 -5.64 9.94 -7.51
CA MET A 41 -6.69 8.94 -7.75
C MET A 41 -6.48 7.67 -6.96
N SER A 42 -5.23 7.30 -6.64
CA SER A 42 -4.93 6.19 -5.74
C SER A 42 -5.58 6.34 -4.36
N GLN A 43 -5.82 7.57 -3.91
CA GLN A 43 -6.47 7.86 -2.62
C GLN A 43 -7.98 8.11 -2.73
N THR A 44 -8.45 8.66 -3.86
CA THR A 44 -9.82 9.15 -4.00
C THR A 44 -10.69 8.27 -4.88
N THR A 45 -10.13 7.77 -5.99
CA THR A 45 -10.85 6.96 -6.99
C THR A 45 -9.96 5.80 -7.48
N PRO A 46 -9.69 4.78 -6.64
CA PRO A 46 -8.73 3.73 -6.97
C PRO A 46 -9.09 2.93 -8.23
N ARG A 47 -10.38 2.90 -8.61
CA ARG A 47 -10.86 2.27 -9.85
C ARG A 47 -10.29 2.89 -11.11
N SER A 48 -9.92 4.16 -11.07
CA SER A 48 -9.43 4.92 -12.22
C SER A 48 -7.92 4.81 -12.42
N VAL A 49 -7.18 4.36 -11.39
CA VAL A 49 -5.72 4.25 -11.41
C VAL A 49 -5.22 3.44 -12.62
N PRO A 50 -5.76 2.23 -12.93
CA PRO A 50 -5.24 1.46 -14.07
C PRO A 50 -5.30 2.16 -15.42
N PHE A 51 -6.23 3.11 -15.61
CA PHE A 51 -6.36 3.88 -16.85
C PHE A 51 -5.29 4.97 -16.97
N VAL A 52 -4.90 5.58 -15.84
CA VAL A 52 -3.83 6.58 -15.84
C VAL A 52 -2.48 5.91 -15.92
N THR A 53 -2.26 4.81 -15.19
CA THR A 53 -1.07 3.96 -15.35
C THR A 53 -0.84 3.59 -16.83
N GLN A 54 -1.90 3.16 -17.52
CA GLN A 54 -1.85 2.78 -18.93
C GLN A 54 -1.46 3.96 -19.83
N GLN A 55 -2.08 5.14 -19.64
CA GLN A 55 -1.74 6.32 -20.43
C GLN A 55 -0.29 6.78 -20.23
N ILE A 56 0.23 6.73 -19.01
CA ILE A 56 1.64 7.04 -18.71
C ILE A 56 2.56 6.10 -19.51
N ILE A 57 2.26 4.80 -19.55
CA ILE A 57 3.04 3.80 -20.29
C ILE A 57 2.94 4.02 -21.81
N GLU A 58 1.74 4.23 -22.34
CA GLU A 58 1.51 4.45 -23.78
C GLU A 58 2.24 5.69 -24.30
N LEU A 59 2.18 6.81 -23.56
CA LEU A 59 2.91 8.02 -23.90
C LEU A 59 4.42 7.82 -23.81
N SER A 60 4.89 7.14 -22.76
CA SER A 60 6.32 6.84 -22.58
C SER A 60 6.89 6.01 -23.74
N LEU A 61 6.13 5.02 -24.22
CA LEU A 61 6.56 4.15 -25.31
C LEU A 61 6.44 4.81 -26.69
N SER A 62 5.45 5.69 -26.90
CA SER A 62 5.21 6.33 -28.20
C SER A 62 5.96 7.64 -28.41
N LYS A 63 6.10 8.46 -27.36
CA LYS A 63 6.72 9.79 -27.39
C LYS A 63 8.12 9.83 -26.78
N GLY A 64 8.59 8.72 -26.24
CA GLY A 64 9.86 8.62 -25.54
C GLY A 64 9.69 8.71 -24.03
N MET A 65 10.73 8.33 -23.29
CA MET A 65 10.70 8.29 -21.83
C MET A 65 10.95 9.68 -21.24
N SER A 66 10.17 10.04 -20.23
CA SER A 66 10.39 11.26 -19.42
C SER A 66 10.86 10.88 -18.02
N PRO A 67 11.38 11.82 -17.21
CA PRO A 67 11.69 11.59 -15.80
C PRO A 67 10.52 11.05 -14.97
N MET A 68 9.28 11.17 -15.47
CA MET A 68 8.05 10.68 -14.83
C MET A 68 7.59 9.31 -15.32
N SER A 69 8.17 8.79 -16.42
CA SER A 69 7.84 7.46 -16.97
C SER A 69 7.95 6.29 -15.98
N PRO A 70 8.94 6.24 -15.06
CA PRO A 70 9.06 5.17 -14.06
C PRO A 70 7.79 4.94 -13.23
N ILE A 71 6.99 5.99 -12.97
CA ILE A 71 5.72 5.91 -12.24
C ILE A 71 4.75 4.93 -12.92
N GLY A 72 4.62 4.99 -14.25
CA GLY A 72 3.73 4.08 -14.97
C GLY A 72 4.10 2.61 -14.75
N PHE A 73 5.40 2.30 -14.84
CA PHE A 73 5.89 0.92 -14.70
C PHE A 73 5.78 0.40 -13.26
N VAL A 74 6.07 1.21 -12.24
CA VAL A 74 6.00 0.76 -10.84
C VAL A 74 4.56 0.54 -10.39
N TYR A 75 3.64 1.44 -10.75
CA TYR A 75 2.22 1.28 -10.44
C TYR A 75 1.64 0.08 -11.20
N PHE A 76 2.05 -0.13 -12.46
CA PHE A 76 1.64 -1.31 -13.22
C PHE A 76 2.13 -2.61 -12.59
N GLY A 77 3.40 -2.66 -12.16
CA GLY A 77 3.94 -3.80 -11.45
C GLY A 77 3.18 -4.11 -10.16
N SER A 78 2.83 -3.07 -9.40
CA SER A 78 2.02 -3.21 -8.18
C SER A 78 0.57 -3.65 -8.47
N LEU A 79 -0.06 -3.15 -9.54
CA LEU A 79 -1.39 -3.58 -9.98
C LEU A 79 -1.44 -5.06 -10.36
N ILE A 80 -0.44 -5.55 -11.10
CA ILE A 80 -0.36 -6.97 -11.48
C ILE A 80 -0.10 -7.83 -10.25
N SER A 81 0.82 -7.40 -9.37
CA SER A 81 1.09 -8.10 -8.10
C SER A 81 -0.17 -8.24 -7.25
N LYS A 82 -0.99 -7.19 -7.18
CA LYS A 82 -2.27 -7.19 -6.45
C LYS A 82 -3.27 -8.22 -7.01
N ARG A 83 -3.23 -8.49 -8.31
CA ARG A 83 -4.06 -9.50 -8.98
C ARG A 83 -3.55 -10.94 -8.80
N GLY A 84 -2.37 -11.11 -8.18
CA GLY A 84 -1.82 -12.41 -7.82
C GLY A 84 -0.55 -12.80 -8.59
N ASP A 85 -0.17 -12.08 -9.64
CA ASP A 85 1.07 -12.34 -10.38
C ASP A 85 2.21 -11.45 -9.83
N ILE A 86 2.71 -11.83 -8.66
CA ILE A 86 3.76 -11.11 -7.94
C ILE A 86 5.09 -11.17 -8.72
N SER A 87 5.38 -12.26 -9.41
CA SER A 87 6.63 -12.43 -10.17
C SER A 87 6.72 -11.42 -11.32
N SER A 88 5.69 -11.35 -12.17
CA SER A 88 5.64 -10.35 -13.25
C SER A 88 5.60 -8.93 -12.69
N GLY A 89 4.86 -8.72 -11.60
CA GLY A 89 4.80 -7.41 -10.96
C GLY A 89 6.15 -6.94 -10.42
N TYR A 90 6.91 -7.82 -9.76
CA TYR A 90 8.27 -7.56 -9.28
C TYR A 90 9.24 -7.27 -10.43
N ARG A 91 9.09 -7.94 -11.58
CA ARG A 91 9.86 -7.61 -12.80
C ARG A 91 9.65 -6.16 -13.23
N TYR A 92 8.41 -5.69 -13.34
CA TYR A 92 8.11 -4.30 -13.72
C TYR A 92 8.54 -3.29 -12.67
N VAL A 93 8.51 -3.65 -11.38
CA VAL A 93 9.07 -2.81 -10.31
C VAL A 93 10.58 -2.63 -10.47
N LYS A 94 11.33 -3.70 -10.76
CA LYS A 94 12.77 -3.61 -11.05
C LYS A 94 13.06 -2.79 -12.31
N LEU A 95 12.23 -2.94 -13.35
CA LEU A 95 12.31 -2.13 -14.56
C LEU A 95 12.12 -0.64 -14.25
N ALA A 96 11.10 -0.30 -13.46
CA ALA A 96 10.84 1.08 -13.04
C ALA A 96 12.02 1.69 -12.27
N LEU A 97 12.60 0.94 -11.33
CA LEU A 97 13.78 1.38 -10.58
C LEU A 97 14.98 1.59 -11.52
N SER A 98 15.20 0.70 -12.49
CA SER A 98 16.28 0.82 -13.47
C SER A 98 16.11 2.02 -14.41
N LEU A 99 14.86 2.40 -14.71
CA LEU A 99 14.57 3.58 -15.52
C LEU A 99 14.99 4.89 -14.82
N LEU A 100 14.96 4.97 -13.49
CA LEU A 100 15.35 6.18 -12.76
C LEU A 100 16.78 6.64 -13.11
N ASP A 101 17.68 5.71 -13.39
CA ASP A 101 19.07 6.01 -13.75
C ASP A 101 19.22 6.41 -15.24
N LYS A 102 18.21 6.12 -16.08
CA LYS A 102 18.20 6.43 -17.51
C LYS A 102 17.52 7.76 -17.85
N VAL A 103 16.45 8.08 -17.13
CA VAL A 103 15.54 9.19 -17.49
C VAL A 103 15.55 10.32 -16.47
N GLY A 104 16.23 10.13 -15.33
CA GLY A 104 16.27 11.09 -14.24
C GLY A 104 15.48 10.62 -13.02
N ARG A 105 15.79 11.23 -11.88
CA ARG A 105 15.35 10.80 -10.55
C ARG A 105 14.26 11.69 -9.94
N GLU A 106 13.58 12.51 -10.77
CA GLU A 106 12.55 13.47 -10.31
C GLU A 106 11.43 12.78 -9.51
N CYS A 107 11.01 11.57 -9.92
CA CYS A 107 9.99 10.78 -9.25
C CYS A 107 10.52 9.64 -8.37
N ALA A 108 11.84 9.61 -8.08
CA ALA A 108 12.49 8.46 -7.45
C ALA A 108 11.87 8.08 -6.10
N GLY A 109 11.52 9.06 -5.26
CA GLY A 109 10.96 8.78 -3.94
C GLY A 109 9.61 8.06 -3.98
N GLU A 110 8.72 8.42 -4.93
CA GLU A 110 7.45 7.73 -5.14
C GLU A 110 7.64 6.35 -5.77
N VAL A 111 8.56 6.23 -6.74
CA VAL A 111 8.88 4.95 -7.36
C VAL A 111 9.43 3.96 -6.33
N ILE A 112 10.36 4.39 -5.49
CA ILE A 112 10.90 3.56 -4.42
C ILE A 112 9.79 3.19 -3.43
N CYS A 113 8.93 4.14 -3.06
CA CYS A 113 7.80 3.89 -2.16
C CYS A 113 6.90 2.74 -2.62
N ILE A 114 6.40 2.82 -3.87
CA ILE A 114 5.51 1.79 -4.44
C ILE A 114 6.27 0.50 -4.74
N ALA A 115 7.53 0.60 -5.18
CA ALA A 115 8.38 -0.55 -5.39
C ALA A 115 8.50 -1.37 -4.11
N THR A 116 8.83 -0.72 -2.99
CA THR A 116 8.99 -1.36 -1.67
C THR A 116 7.74 -2.14 -1.26
N GLN A 117 6.55 -1.61 -1.53
CA GLN A 117 5.30 -2.32 -1.24
C GLN A 117 5.14 -3.65 -1.98
N VAL A 118 5.72 -3.78 -3.17
CA VAL A 118 5.79 -5.05 -3.90
C VAL A 118 6.95 -5.90 -3.41
N LYS A 119 8.11 -5.29 -3.15
CA LYS A 119 9.30 -6.01 -2.65
C LYS A 119 9.02 -6.78 -1.36
N ILE A 120 8.19 -6.26 -0.46
CA ILE A 120 7.78 -6.92 0.79
C ILE A 120 7.16 -8.31 0.55
N PHE A 121 6.58 -8.56 -0.62
CA PHE A 121 5.97 -9.84 -0.96
C PHE A 121 6.95 -10.85 -1.58
N VAL A 122 8.21 -10.46 -1.77
CA VAL A 122 9.27 -11.25 -2.42
C VAL A 122 10.49 -11.36 -1.51
N GLU A 123 10.97 -10.23 -1.01
CA GLU A 123 12.11 -10.11 -0.11
C GLU A 123 11.68 -10.21 1.37
N PRO A 124 12.60 -10.58 2.29
CA PRO A 124 12.34 -10.50 3.73
C PRO A 124 11.83 -9.12 4.14
N ILE A 125 10.67 -9.04 4.80
CA ILE A 125 10.05 -7.76 5.15
C ILE A 125 10.97 -6.84 5.96
N GLN A 126 11.81 -7.41 6.84
CA GLN A 126 12.78 -6.67 7.64
C GLN A 126 13.82 -5.94 6.79
N ALA A 127 14.23 -6.52 5.67
CA ALA A 127 15.16 -5.88 4.74
C ALA A 127 14.41 -4.92 3.81
N ALA A 128 13.22 -5.31 3.34
CA ALA A 128 12.45 -4.49 2.40
C ALA A 128 12.01 -3.16 3.01
N LEU A 129 11.72 -3.09 4.32
CA LEU A 129 11.29 -1.85 4.97
C LEU A 129 12.35 -0.74 4.94
N GLU A 130 13.64 -1.09 4.86
CA GLU A 130 14.74 -0.12 4.82
C GLU A 130 14.73 0.71 3.51
N TYR A 131 14.22 0.15 2.41
CA TYR A 131 14.09 0.91 1.15
C TYR A 131 13.16 2.13 1.28
N HIS A 132 12.26 2.17 2.28
CA HIS A 132 11.47 3.37 2.51
C HIS A 132 12.33 4.55 3.01
N ASP A 133 13.48 4.31 3.64
CA ASP A 133 14.41 5.38 4.01
C ASP A 133 15.07 6.00 2.78
N ASP A 134 15.45 5.17 1.80
CA ASP A 134 15.94 5.64 0.49
C ASP A 134 14.87 6.44 -0.26
N GLY A 135 13.62 5.95 -0.22
CA GLY A 135 12.47 6.63 -0.82
C GLY A 135 12.20 7.98 -0.16
N TYR A 136 12.24 8.03 1.17
CA TYR A 136 12.13 9.28 1.94
C TYR A 136 13.24 10.27 1.55
N ALA A 137 14.50 9.84 1.55
CA ALA A 137 15.63 10.70 1.20
C ALA A 137 15.52 11.23 -0.23
N ALA A 138 15.15 10.38 -1.20
CA ALA A 138 14.93 10.79 -2.58
C ALA A 138 13.78 11.80 -2.72
N SER A 139 12.67 11.59 -2.01
CA SER A 139 11.56 12.53 -1.96
C SER A 139 11.96 13.88 -1.39
N MET A 140 12.73 13.90 -0.30
CA MET A 140 13.21 15.14 0.31
C MET A 140 14.14 15.92 -0.62
N VAL A 141 15.05 15.24 -1.33
CA VAL A 141 15.92 15.87 -2.35
C VAL A 141 15.10 16.48 -3.49
N ALA A 142 14.00 15.83 -3.90
CA ALA A 142 13.10 16.34 -4.92
C ALA A 142 12.13 17.44 -4.41
N GLY A 143 12.13 17.74 -3.11
CA GLY A 143 11.18 18.66 -2.49
C GLY A 143 9.75 18.12 -2.39
N ASP A 144 9.55 16.81 -2.58
CA ASP A 144 8.24 16.15 -2.50
C ASP A 144 7.96 15.65 -1.09
N VAL A 145 7.54 16.57 -0.22
CA VAL A 145 7.24 16.27 1.17
C VAL A 145 6.07 15.29 1.32
N SER A 146 5.12 15.28 0.38
CA SER A 146 4.00 14.36 0.38
C SER A 146 4.45 12.90 0.23
N ASN A 147 5.34 12.63 -0.73
CA ASN A 147 5.90 11.30 -0.92
C ASN A 147 6.92 10.92 0.16
N ALA A 148 7.63 11.90 0.75
CA ALA A 148 8.47 11.66 1.92
C ALA A 148 7.63 11.13 3.09
N LEU A 149 6.53 11.82 3.43
CA LEU A 149 5.61 11.39 4.47
C LEU A 149 4.97 10.02 4.16
N LEU A 150 4.61 9.77 2.89
CA LEU A 150 4.04 8.49 2.49
C LEU A 150 5.02 7.33 2.71
N ASN A 151 6.30 7.51 2.39
CA ASN A 151 7.34 6.51 2.68
C ASN A 151 7.42 6.20 4.18
N THR A 152 7.41 7.23 5.03
CA THR A 152 7.43 7.06 6.49
C THR A 152 6.21 6.26 6.97
N ILE A 153 5.00 6.64 6.54
CA ILE A 153 3.76 5.98 6.96
C ILE A 153 3.71 4.51 6.52
N LEU A 154 4.16 4.22 5.30
CA LEU A 154 4.16 2.85 4.80
C LEU A 154 5.24 2.01 5.48
N LYS A 155 6.41 2.58 5.82
CA LYS A 155 7.40 1.94 6.68
C LYS A 155 6.82 1.60 8.05
N ASP A 156 6.15 2.56 8.69
CA ASP A 156 5.51 2.36 9.99
C ASP A 156 4.46 1.24 9.94
N ALA A 157 3.66 1.18 8.87
CA ALA A 157 2.68 0.12 8.68
C ALA A 157 3.33 -1.28 8.54
N CYS A 158 4.56 -1.37 8.01
CA CYS A 158 5.31 -2.62 7.90
C CYS A 158 5.75 -3.16 9.27
N MET A 159 5.95 -2.29 10.27
CA MET A 159 6.49 -2.67 11.58
C MET A 159 5.63 -3.72 12.30
N TYR A 160 4.30 -3.66 12.13
CA TYR A 160 3.38 -4.69 12.65
C TYR A 160 3.71 -6.08 12.09
N VAL A 161 3.89 -6.18 10.78
CA VAL A 161 4.11 -7.45 10.07
C VAL A 161 5.54 -7.95 10.31
N ALA A 162 6.49 -7.02 10.48
CA ALA A 162 7.90 -7.31 10.77
C ALA A 162 8.14 -7.74 12.23
N GLY A 163 7.16 -7.63 13.12
CA GLY A 163 7.27 -8.03 14.53
C GLY A 163 8.10 -7.07 15.37
N VAL A 164 8.11 -5.78 15.03
CA VAL A 164 8.79 -4.74 15.81
C VAL A 164 8.09 -4.56 17.16
N LYS A 165 8.85 -4.22 18.21
CA LYS A 165 8.31 -3.96 19.55
C LYS A 165 7.33 -2.79 19.52
N LEU A 166 6.19 -2.95 20.21
CA LEU A 166 5.13 -1.94 20.26
C LEU A 166 5.60 -0.57 20.79
N GLN A 167 6.52 -0.56 21.76
CA GLN A 167 7.08 0.70 22.29
C GLN A 167 7.86 1.47 21.21
N THR A 168 8.73 0.79 20.48
CA THR A 168 9.48 1.37 19.35
C THR A 168 8.52 1.85 18.26
N MET A 169 7.48 1.08 17.98
CA MET A 169 6.46 1.49 17.02
C MET A 169 5.77 2.80 17.45
N LEU A 170 5.39 2.93 18.73
CA LEU A 170 4.78 4.16 19.25
C LEU A 170 5.71 5.38 19.07
N GLU A 171 7.00 5.21 19.34
CA GLU A 171 8.01 6.27 19.14
C GLU A 171 8.13 6.71 17.68
N GLU A 172 8.11 5.77 16.73
CA GLU A 172 8.15 6.07 15.30
C GLU A 172 6.84 6.75 14.84
N TYR A 173 5.67 6.27 15.26
CA TYR A 173 4.40 6.92 14.95
C TYR A 173 4.32 8.34 15.54
N ASN A 174 4.92 8.60 16.70
CA ASN A 174 5.01 9.95 17.26
C ASN A 174 5.88 10.89 16.40
N LYS A 175 6.91 10.38 15.72
CA LYS A 175 7.70 11.14 14.74
C LYS A 175 6.85 11.43 13.50
N SER A 176 6.15 10.42 12.98
CA SER A 176 5.26 10.55 11.82
C SER A 176 4.10 11.51 12.07
N GLU A 177 3.55 11.53 13.28
CA GLU A 177 2.50 12.48 13.69
C GLU A 177 3.00 13.92 13.58
N ARG A 178 4.22 14.21 14.07
CA ARG A 178 4.83 15.55 13.97
C ARG A 178 4.98 15.97 12.51
N LEU A 179 5.56 15.10 11.68
CA LEU A 179 5.74 15.36 10.25
C LEU A 179 4.40 15.61 9.54
N ALA A 180 3.37 14.81 9.84
CA ALA A 180 2.04 14.98 9.24
C ALA A 180 1.37 16.30 9.66
N LYS A 181 1.53 16.71 10.94
CA LYS A 181 1.01 17.99 11.45
C LYS A 181 1.70 19.19 10.81
N GLU A 182 3.02 19.21 10.81
CA GLU A 182 3.83 20.32 10.28
C GLU A 182 3.56 20.58 8.79
N ASN A 183 3.21 19.53 8.05
CA ASN A 183 2.94 19.59 6.61
C ASN A 183 1.44 19.56 6.25
N ASN A 184 0.54 19.75 7.22
CA ASN A 184 -0.92 19.80 7.01
C ASN A 184 -1.53 18.56 6.30
N HIS A 185 -0.95 17.38 6.49
CA HIS A 185 -1.44 16.12 5.93
C HIS A 185 -2.53 15.49 6.80
N PHE A 186 -3.72 16.10 6.80
CA PHE A 186 -4.80 15.78 7.74
C PHE A 186 -5.30 14.32 7.69
N ILE A 187 -5.50 13.77 6.49
CA ILE A 187 -5.95 12.36 6.33
C ILE A 187 -4.94 11.40 6.94
N HIS A 188 -3.65 11.62 6.67
CA HIS A 188 -2.58 10.80 7.22
C HIS A 188 -2.46 10.94 8.73
N LEU A 189 -2.61 12.15 9.26
CA LEU A 189 -2.63 12.38 10.71
C LEU A 189 -3.71 11.55 11.40
N VAL A 190 -4.91 11.47 10.83
CA VAL A 190 -6.01 10.64 11.37
C VAL A 190 -5.65 9.16 11.36
N LEU A 191 -5.08 8.65 10.26
CA LEU A 191 -4.65 7.25 10.17
C LEU A 191 -3.51 6.91 11.16
N ILE A 192 -2.53 7.79 11.31
CA ILE A 192 -1.43 7.68 12.29
C ILE A 192 -2.01 7.60 13.70
N LYS A 193 -2.92 8.51 14.05
CA LYS A 193 -3.55 8.55 15.37
C LYS A 193 -4.41 7.32 15.67
N GLN A 194 -5.09 6.78 14.66
CA GLN A 194 -5.81 5.50 14.82
C GLN A 194 -4.85 4.38 15.22
N VAL A 195 -3.66 4.33 14.61
CA VAL A 195 -2.66 3.32 14.96
C VAL A 195 -2.08 3.56 16.35
N GLN A 196 -1.71 4.79 16.70
CA GLN A 196 -1.22 5.13 18.05
C GLN A 196 -2.22 4.69 19.14
N ARG A 197 -3.52 4.95 18.94
CA ARG A 197 -4.59 4.53 19.87
C ARG A 197 -4.58 3.03 20.10
N ASP A 198 -4.41 2.24 19.05
CA ASP A 198 -4.39 0.78 19.17
C ASP A 198 -3.08 0.28 19.81
N VAL A 199 -1.93 0.88 19.47
CA VAL A 199 -0.63 0.53 20.09
C VAL A 199 -0.68 0.81 21.59
N LEU A 200 -1.18 1.97 22.02
CA LEU A 200 -1.36 2.34 23.42
C LEU A 200 -2.25 1.31 24.15
N ARG A 201 -3.35 0.90 23.53
CA ARG A 201 -4.22 -0.13 24.10
C ARG A 201 -3.55 -1.50 24.21
N LEU A 202 -2.71 -1.89 23.23
CA LEU A 202 -1.98 -3.15 23.25
C LEU A 202 -0.86 -3.19 24.31
N ILE A 203 -0.24 -2.05 24.62
CA ILE A 203 0.76 -1.97 25.70
C ILE A 203 0.12 -1.81 27.09
N GLY A 204 -1.21 -1.68 27.16
CA GLY A 204 -1.95 -1.51 28.42
C GLY A 204 -1.88 -0.09 28.99
N SER A 205 -1.66 0.92 28.15
CA SER A 205 -1.74 2.32 28.54
C SER A 205 -3.19 2.82 28.49
N ASP A 206 -3.58 3.61 29.49
CA ASP A 206 -4.88 4.29 29.55
C ASP A 206 -4.84 5.70 28.90
N GLU A 207 -3.74 6.04 28.23
CA GLU A 207 -3.59 7.32 27.53
C GLU A 207 -4.64 7.46 26.42
N GLU A 208 -5.44 8.53 26.49
CA GLU A 208 -6.49 8.80 25.52
C GLU A 208 -5.92 9.52 24.28
N VAL A 209 -6.20 8.97 23.09
CA VAL A 209 -5.81 9.58 21.81
C VAL A 209 -7.01 10.30 21.20
N THR A 210 -6.99 11.63 21.27
CA THR A 210 -7.94 12.45 20.51
C THR A 210 -7.61 12.42 19.02
N ILE A 211 -8.60 12.09 18.19
CA ILE A 211 -8.49 12.03 16.73
C ILE A 211 -9.40 13.10 16.11
N PRO A 212 -8.83 14.17 15.51
CA PRO A 212 -9.63 15.25 14.94
C PRO A 212 -10.52 14.78 13.78
N GLU A 213 -11.78 15.21 13.78
CA GLU A 213 -12.78 14.93 12.72
C GLU A 213 -12.91 13.45 12.30
N GLU A 214 -12.59 12.49 13.18
CA GLU A 214 -12.58 11.06 12.86
C GLU A 214 -13.92 10.60 12.26
N GLU A 215 -15.04 10.93 12.91
CA GLU A 215 -16.39 10.55 12.46
C GLU A 215 -16.74 11.10 11.08
N LYS A 216 -16.41 12.38 10.83
CA LYS A 216 -16.68 13.04 9.55
C LYS A 216 -15.85 12.42 8.41
N LEU A 217 -14.59 12.08 8.67
CA LEU A 217 -13.73 11.43 7.68
C LEU A 217 -14.14 9.97 7.43
N VAL A 218 -14.50 9.24 8.49
CA VAL A 218 -15.06 7.88 8.37
C VAL A 218 -16.35 7.89 7.54
N ALA A 219 -17.18 8.92 7.67
CA ALA A 219 -18.41 9.05 6.88
C ALA A 219 -18.17 9.43 5.40
N SER A 220 -17.09 10.15 5.09
CA SER A 220 -16.87 10.74 3.76
C SER A 220 -15.78 10.07 2.92
N ASN A 221 -14.86 9.31 3.53
CA ASN A 221 -13.73 8.70 2.84
C ASN A 221 -13.70 7.18 3.04
N ASN A 222 -13.91 6.44 1.95
CA ASN A 222 -14.00 4.98 1.97
C ASN A 222 -12.69 4.28 2.42
N SER A 223 -11.52 4.86 2.12
CA SER A 223 -10.22 4.33 2.57
C SER A 223 -10.04 4.48 4.08
N VAL A 224 -10.44 5.64 4.62
CA VAL A 224 -10.45 5.90 6.07
C VAL A 224 -11.46 5.01 6.78
N LEU A 225 -12.69 4.88 6.26
CA LEU A 225 -13.71 3.98 6.79
C LEU A 225 -13.22 2.53 6.87
N LYS A 226 -12.67 2.02 5.76
CA LYS A 226 -12.22 0.63 5.69
C LYS A 226 -11.05 0.38 6.65
N THR A 227 -10.12 1.32 6.75
CA THR A 227 -9.04 1.25 7.74
C THR A 227 -9.60 1.27 9.16
N PHE A 228 -10.50 2.20 9.48
CA PHE A 228 -11.15 2.30 10.78
C PHE A 228 -11.86 0.99 11.18
N CYS A 229 -12.69 0.43 10.30
CA CYS A 229 -13.39 -0.83 10.55
C CYS A 229 -12.41 -1.98 10.79
N PHE A 230 -11.35 -2.10 9.99
CA PHE A 230 -10.32 -3.11 10.20
C PHE A 230 -9.63 -2.95 11.55
N ARG A 231 -9.19 -1.73 11.90
CA ARG A 231 -8.47 -1.45 13.15
C ARG A 231 -9.34 -1.77 14.37
N LYS A 232 -10.62 -1.37 14.34
CA LYS A 232 -11.59 -1.71 15.39
C LYS A 232 -11.80 -3.23 15.50
N ALA A 233 -11.95 -3.94 14.38
CA ALA A 233 -12.06 -5.40 14.39
C ALA A 233 -10.81 -6.07 14.99
N TYR A 234 -9.63 -5.62 14.57
CA TYR A 234 -8.34 -6.11 15.04
C TYR A 234 -8.17 -5.91 16.54
N ILE A 235 -8.31 -4.68 17.04
CA ILE A 235 -8.06 -4.39 18.46
C ILE A 235 -9.08 -5.09 19.36
N SER A 236 -10.35 -5.15 18.94
CA SER A 236 -11.39 -5.89 19.66
C SER A 236 -11.11 -7.39 19.72
N PHE A 237 -10.56 -7.97 18.64
CA PHE A 237 -10.12 -9.36 18.66
C PHE A 237 -8.96 -9.59 19.62
N MET A 238 -7.94 -8.71 19.61
CA MET A 238 -6.76 -8.82 20.48
C MET A 238 -7.12 -8.74 21.97
N VAL A 239 -8.04 -7.85 22.34
CA VAL A 239 -8.52 -7.68 23.73
C VAL A 239 -9.69 -8.61 24.08
N ARG A 240 -10.04 -9.56 23.20
CA ARG A 240 -11.09 -10.58 23.40
C ARG A 240 -12.52 -10.01 23.52
N SER A 241 -12.77 -8.79 23.02
CA SER A 241 -14.13 -8.28 22.78
C SER A 241 -14.65 -8.84 21.45
N TYR A 242 -15.07 -10.09 21.47
CA TYR A 242 -15.33 -10.81 20.22
C TYR A 242 -16.63 -10.40 19.51
N ASP A 243 -17.63 -9.92 20.24
CA ASP A 243 -18.86 -9.40 19.63
C ASP A 243 -18.55 -8.13 18.82
N ASP A 244 -17.79 -7.21 19.38
CA ASP A 244 -17.28 -6.03 18.65
C ASP A 244 -16.41 -6.44 17.46
N ALA A 245 -15.51 -7.42 17.65
CA ALA A 245 -14.66 -7.90 16.57
C ALA A 245 -15.48 -8.43 15.39
N LYS A 246 -16.55 -9.18 15.67
CA LYS A 246 -17.49 -9.68 14.67
C LYS A 246 -18.26 -8.54 13.99
N GLU A 247 -18.74 -7.56 14.75
CA GLU A 247 -19.46 -6.42 14.19
C GLU A 247 -18.57 -5.62 13.23
N TYR A 248 -17.36 -5.26 13.66
CA TYR A 248 -16.46 -4.43 12.87
C TYR A 248 -15.86 -5.17 11.68
N VAL A 249 -15.62 -6.49 11.78
CA VAL A 249 -15.14 -7.26 10.62
C VAL A 249 -16.22 -7.37 9.54
N LEU A 250 -17.50 -7.43 9.91
CA LEU A 250 -18.61 -7.36 8.94
C LEU A 250 -18.62 -6.01 8.24
N LYS A 251 -18.54 -4.90 8.99
CA LYS A 251 -18.43 -3.56 8.41
C LYS A 251 -17.22 -3.42 7.48
N PHE A 252 -16.09 -4.05 7.82
CA PHE A 252 -14.91 -4.09 6.96
C PHE A 252 -15.16 -4.82 5.63
N PHE A 253 -15.88 -5.95 5.65
CA PHE A 253 -16.25 -6.68 4.44
C PHE A 253 -17.28 -5.93 3.60
N ASP A 254 -18.20 -5.20 4.23
CA ASP A 254 -19.20 -4.38 3.54
C ASP A 254 -18.61 -3.11 2.91
N CYS A 255 -17.41 -2.71 3.32
CA CYS A 255 -16.67 -1.63 2.65
C CYS A 255 -16.31 -2.03 1.22
N ARG A 256 -16.66 -1.19 0.25
CA ARG A 256 -16.46 -1.42 -1.19
C ARG A 256 -15.06 -2.00 -1.47
N GLU A 257 -14.99 -3.08 -2.26
CA GLU A 257 -13.75 -3.83 -2.54
C GLU A 257 -12.60 -2.94 -3.06
N ASN A 258 -12.91 -1.84 -3.76
CA ASN A 258 -11.91 -1.03 -4.48
C ASN A 258 -11.35 0.13 -3.65
N ALA A 259 -11.10 -0.07 -2.36
CA ALA A 259 -10.50 0.96 -1.51
C ALA A 259 -9.02 1.22 -1.83
N TRP A 260 -8.33 0.25 -2.43
CA TRP A 260 -6.92 0.36 -2.83
C TRP A 260 -6.71 -0.27 -4.21
N ALA A 261 -6.05 0.44 -5.11
CA ALA A 261 -5.74 -0.06 -6.44
C ALA A 261 -4.52 -1.00 -6.41
N ASN A 262 -3.51 -0.61 -5.64
CA ASN A 262 -2.18 -1.20 -5.63
C ASN A 262 -2.00 -2.23 -4.50
N LEU A 263 -1.00 -3.11 -4.66
CA LEU A 263 -0.56 -3.99 -3.58
C LEU A 263 0.13 -3.16 -2.49
N MET A 264 -0.20 -3.49 -1.24
CA MET A 264 0.19 -2.73 -0.04
C MET A 264 0.38 -3.70 1.11
N VAL A 265 1.31 -3.41 2.02
CA VAL A 265 1.62 -4.21 3.22
C VAL A 265 0.41 -4.41 4.14
N THR A 266 -0.51 -3.44 4.17
CA THR A 266 -1.74 -3.51 4.98
C THR A 266 -2.62 -4.71 4.60
N HIS A 267 -2.56 -5.17 3.35
CA HIS A 267 -3.28 -6.36 2.90
C HIS A 267 -2.84 -7.63 3.64
N ILE A 268 -1.60 -7.68 4.12
CA ILE A 268 -1.08 -8.82 4.91
C ILE A 268 -1.84 -8.90 6.23
N ASN A 269 -1.91 -7.78 6.96
CA ASN A 269 -2.65 -7.68 8.21
C ASN A 269 -4.15 -7.95 8.00
N HIS A 270 -4.72 -7.43 6.91
CA HIS A 270 -6.13 -7.67 6.56
C HIS A 270 -6.41 -9.15 6.35
N ALA A 271 -5.62 -9.84 5.51
CA ALA A 271 -5.83 -11.26 5.25
C ALA A 271 -5.69 -12.09 6.53
N LEU A 272 -4.62 -11.86 7.29
CA LEU A 272 -4.33 -12.61 8.52
C LEU A 272 -5.43 -12.44 9.57
N HIS A 273 -5.74 -11.21 9.97
CA HIS A 273 -6.62 -10.98 11.11
C HIS A 273 -8.09 -11.19 10.75
N THR A 274 -8.53 -10.85 9.54
CA THR A 274 -9.92 -11.16 9.15
C THR A 274 -10.14 -12.66 9.00
N GLY A 275 -9.11 -13.43 8.58
CA GLY A 275 -9.15 -14.89 8.55
C GLY A 275 -9.27 -15.50 9.93
N LEU A 276 -8.43 -15.07 10.87
CA LEU A 276 -8.47 -15.51 12.27
C LEU A 276 -9.82 -15.20 12.95
N ILE A 277 -10.32 -13.97 12.78
CA ILE A 277 -11.64 -13.58 13.29
C ILE A 277 -12.72 -14.47 12.66
N SER A 278 -12.67 -14.72 11.36
CA SER A 278 -13.66 -15.55 10.67
C SER A 278 -13.69 -16.99 11.20
N PHE A 279 -12.53 -17.64 11.37
CA PHE A 279 -12.48 -18.97 11.97
C PHE A 279 -12.96 -18.99 13.43
N TRP A 280 -12.67 -17.95 14.20
CA TRP A 280 -13.17 -17.83 15.57
C TRP A 280 -14.70 -17.73 15.59
N VAL A 281 -15.28 -16.86 14.76
CA VAL A 281 -16.74 -16.67 14.66
C VAL A 281 -17.43 -17.94 14.18
N ALA A 282 -16.84 -18.66 13.23
CA ALA A 282 -17.34 -19.94 12.73
C ALA A 282 -17.50 -20.99 13.84
N ARG A 283 -16.55 -21.04 14.80
CA ARG A 283 -16.60 -21.98 15.93
C ARG A 283 -17.73 -21.69 16.92
N LYS A 284 -18.28 -20.48 16.91
CA LYS A 284 -19.30 -20.01 17.87
C LYS A 284 -20.67 -19.79 17.23
N SER A 285 -20.76 -19.74 15.91
CA SER A 285 -21.98 -19.41 15.17
C SER A 285 -22.67 -20.66 14.61
N ARG A 286 -24.00 -20.64 14.53
CA ARG A 286 -24.78 -21.69 13.84
C ARG A 286 -24.66 -21.60 12.31
N ASP A 287 -24.51 -20.38 11.78
CA ASP A 287 -24.18 -20.13 10.38
C ASP A 287 -22.65 -20.08 10.19
N ALA A 288 -22.01 -21.25 10.25
CA ALA A 288 -20.55 -21.35 10.18
C ALA A 288 -20.02 -21.32 8.74
N GLN A 289 -20.84 -21.66 7.74
CA GLN A 289 -20.38 -21.89 6.36
C GLN A 289 -19.79 -20.63 5.74
N CYS A 290 -20.46 -19.48 5.86
CA CYS A 290 -19.98 -18.22 5.30
C CYS A 290 -18.64 -17.80 5.94
N TRP A 291 -18.49 -18.01 7.24
CA TRP A 291 -17.27 -17.67 7.99
C TRP A 291 -16.11 -18.63 7.70
N ILE A 292 -16.39 -19.92 7.53
CA ILE A 292 -15.38 -20.91 7.10
C ILE A 292 -14.87 -20.55 5.71
N ALA A 293 -15.76 -20.17 4.78
CA ALA A 293 -15.38 -19.75 3.43
C ALA A 293 -14.43 -18.52 3.47
N ARG A 294 -14.79 -17.47 4.23
CA ARG A 294 -13.93 -16.29 4.42
C ARG A 294 -12.57 -16.63 5.04
N GLY A 295 -12.56 -17.46 6.08
CA GLY A 295 -11.31 -17.92 6.70
C GLY A 295 -10.42 -18.68 5.71
N ASN A 296 -11.01 -19.56 4.90
CA ASN A 296 -10.29 -20.32 3.88
C ASN A 296 -9.75 -19.44 2.75
N GLU A 297 -10.48 -18.40 2.36
CA GLU A 297 -10.01 -17.41 1.37
C GLU A 297 -8.78 -16.65 1.87
N SER A 298 -8.82 -16.17 3.12
CA SER A 298 -7.66 -15.54 3.77
C SER A 298 -6.46 -16.49 3.83
N LYS A 299 -6.69 -17.74 4.25
CA LYS A 299 -5.64 -18.78 4.32
C LYS A 299 -5.02 -19.05 2.95
N LEU A 300 -5.84 -19.20 1.91
CA LEU A 300 -5.37 -19.43 0.55
C LEU A 300 -4.55 -18.24 0.03
N THR A 301 -4.97 -17.02 0.34
CA THR A 301 -4.24 -15.80 -0.01
C THR A 301 -2.85 -15.78 0.63
N LEU A 302 -2.75 -16.03 1.94
CA LEU A 302 -1.48 -16.09 2.65
C LEU A 302 -0.58 -17.21 2.14
N LYS A 303 -1.15 -18.39 1.83
CA LYS A 303 -0.42 -19.50 1.23
C LYS A 303 0.21 -19.12 -0.12
N ARG A 304 -0.53 -18.46 -1.01
CA ARG A 304 0.00 -17.96 -2.29
C ARG A 304 1.15 -16.96 -2.09
N TRP A 305 1.06 -16.09 -1.09
CA TRP A 305 2.17 -15.18 -0.78
C TRP A 305 3.39 -15.91 -0.19
N ALA A 306 3.20 -16.98 0.56
CA ALA A 306 4.30 -17.82 1.05
C ALA A 306 5.05 -18.53 -0.07
N GLU A 307 4.41 -18.81 -1.22
CA GLU A 307 5.10 -19.30 -2.42
C GLU A 307 6.06 -18.24 -3.00
N SER A 308 5.79 -16.94 -2.79
CA SER A 308 6.64 -15.83 -3.26
C SER A 308 7.71 -15.42 -2.25
N SER A 309 7.40 -15.44 -0.96
CA SER A 309 8.34 -15.14 0.12
C SER A 309 8.08 -16.03 1.35
N PRO A 310 8.71 -17.22 1.42
CA PRO A 310 8.56 -18.11 2.57
C PRO A 310 8.93 -17.41 3.87
N TRP A 311 10.03 -16.64 3.88
CA TRP A 311 10.51 -15.90 5.05
C TRP A 311 9.44 -15.00 5.67
N THR A 312 8.72 -14.24 4.84
CA THR A 312 7.73 -13.27 5.32
C THR A 312 6.41 -13.94 5.70
N PHE A 313 5.99 -15.01 5.03
CA PHE A 313 4.61 -15.51 5.15
C PHE A 313 4.47 -16.92 5.72
N GLU A 314 5.51 -17.76 5.74
CA GLU A 314 5.41 -19.17 6.19
C GLU A 314 4.87 -19.29 7.62
N ASN A 315 5.24 -18.36 8.51
CA ASN A 315 4.73 -18.32 9.88
C ASN A 315 3.33 -17.71 10.03
N LYS A 316 2.65 -17.36 8.94
CA LYS A 316 1.35 -16.66 8.94
C LYS A 316 0.21 -17.48 8.31
N TRP A 317 0.47 -18.52 7.51
CA TRP A 317 -0.55 -19.25 6.73
C TRP A 317 -0.93 -20.63 7.31
#